data_AF-A0A3M0YRV3-F1
#
_entry.id   AF-A0A3M0YRV3-F1
#
_cell.length_a   1.000
_cell.length_b   1.000
_cell.length_c   1.000
_cell.angle_alpha   90.00
_cell.angle_beta   90.00
_cell.angle_gamma   90.00
#
_symmetry.space_group_name_H-M   'P 1'
#
loop_
_entity.id
_entity.type
_entity.pdbx_description
1 polymer ?
#
loop_
_entity_poly.entity_id
_entity_poly.type
_entity_poly.pdbx_seq_one_letter_code
_entity_poly.pdbx_strand_id
1 'polypeptide(L)'
;MAFPFYIGTYTTQNGAEGIYEATFDPQRCRFSDLRLAARTQNPSYLAMAADRYLLAVNELSEYEGRAEGAVTLFKREKENLVCSDQTGSGGRHPCYVSTSCNDCVVAVANYSSGSCSWFE
;
A
#
# COMPACT_ATOMS: atom_id res chain seq x y z
N MET A 1 9.58 -20.57 -12.51
CA MET A 1 9.75 -19.70 -11.33
C MET A 1 8.41 -19.01 -11.12
N ALA A 2 7.87 -19.02 -9.90
CA ALA A 2 6.63 -18.31 -9.59
C ALA A 2 6.93 -16.87 -9.18
N PHE A 3 6.08 -15.93 -9.58
CA PHE A 3 6.25 -14.50 -9.33
C PHE A 3 5.28 -14.03 -8.25
N PRO A 4 5.76 -13.64 -7.05
CA PRO A 4 4.91 -13.08 -6.01
C PRO A 4 4.48 -11.66 -6.37
N PHE A 5 3.25 -11.30 -6.01
CA PHE A 5 2.72 -9.95 -6.16
C PHE A 5 1.73 -9.63 -5.04
N TYR A 6 1.59 -8.33 -4.76
CA TYR A 6 0.68 -7.80 -3.75
C TYR A 6 -0.54 -7.16 -4.42
N ILE A 7 -1.67 -7.19 -3.72
CA ILE A 7 -2.96 -6.67 -4.18
C ILE A 7 -3.47 -5.68 -3.13
N GLY A 8 -3.58 -4.41 -3.54
CA GLY A 8 -4.26 -3.36 -2.78
C GLY A 8 -5.77 -3.50 -2.89
N THR A 9 -6.52 -3.04 -1.88
CA THR A 9 -7.98 -3.19 -1.83
C THR A 9 -8.67 -1.99 -1.19
N TYR A 10 -9.98 -1.87 -1.44
CA TYR A 10 -10.88 -1.08 -0.59
C TYR A 10 -11.52 -2.00 0.45
N THR A 11 -11.30 -1.72 1.72
CA THR A 11 -11.77 -2.56 2.83
C THR A 11 -13.16 -2.17 3.31
N THR A 12 -13.65 -0.97 2.98
CA THR A 12 -14.94 -0.46 3.47
C THR A 12 -16.16 -0.96 2.69
N GLN A 13 -15.98 -1.55 1.51
CA GLN A 13 -17.10 -1.88 0.61
C GLN A 13 -17.31 -3.38 0.38
N ASN A 14 -16.26 -4.21 0.41
CA ASN A 14 -16.30 -5.54 -0.22
C ASN A 14 -15.77 -6.68 0.66
N GLY A 15 -15.72 -6.51 2.00
CA GLY A 15 -15.24 -7.54 2.93
C GLY A 15 -13.75 -7.85 2.86
N ALA A 16 -12.98 -7.12 2.03
CA ALA A 16 -11.53 -7.19 2.01
C ALA A 16 -10.95 -6.67 3.34
N GLU A 17 -9.87 -7.30 3.80
CA GLU A 17 -9.29 -7.04 5.13
C GLU A 17 -8.01 -6.21 5.09
N GLY A 18 -7.46 -5.95 3.89
CA GLY A 18 -6.25 -5.16 3.68
C GLY A 18 -5.49 -5.56 2.42
N ILE A 19 -4.19 -5.81 2.57
CA ILE A 19 -3.29 -6.18 1.47
C ILE A 19 -3.22 -7.70 1.38
N TYR A 20 -3.38 -8.23 0.17
CA TYR A 20 -3.23 -9.67 -0.12
C TYR A 20 -1.96 -9.93 -0.91
N GLU A 21 -1.43 -11.15 -0.79
CA GLU A 21 -0.34 -11.68 -1.60
C GLU A 21 -0.84 -12.91 -2.37
N ALA A 22 -0.35 -13.04 -3.60
CA ALA A 22 -0.50 -14.25 -4.40
C ALA A 22 0.75 -14.46 -5.26
N THR A 23 0.83 -15.61 -5.90
CA THR A 23 1.90 -15.94 -6.84
C THR A 23 1.33 -16.29 -8.21
N PHE A 24 2.01 -15.86 -9.26
CA PHE A 24 1.72 -16.26 -10.64
C PHE A 24 2.77 -17.27 -11.12
N ASP A 25 2.34 -18.46 -11.49
CA ASP A 25 3.18 -19.47 -12.15
C ASP A 25 2.97 -19.40 -13.67
N PRO A 26 3.92 -18.84 -14.44
CA PRO A 26 3.82 -18.72 -15.89
C PRO A 26 3.93 -20.07 -16.61
N GLN A 27 4.54 -21.09 -15.98
CA GLN A 27 4.69 -22.42 -16.61
C GLN A 27 3.37 -23.18 -16.59
N ARG A 28 2.55 -22.94 -15.55
CA ARG A 28 1.23 -23.56 -15.40
C ARG A 28 0.07 -22.63 -15.78
N CYS A 29 0.35 -21.36 -16.06
CA CYS A 29 -0.64 -20.30 -16.25
C CYS A 29 -1.67 -20.24 -15.12
N ARG A 30 -1.20 -20.27 -13.87
CA ARG A 30 -2.06 -20.31 -12.68
C ARG A 30 -1.65 -19.29 -11.63
N PHE A 31 -2.65 -18.76 -10.94
CA PHE A 31 -2.48 -18.01 -9.70
C PHE A 31 -2.62 -18.96 -8.51
N SER A 32 -1.88 -18.71 -7.43
CA SER A 32 -2.14 -19.34 -6.13
C SER A 32 -3.40 -18.76 -5.48
N ASP A 33 -3.86 -19.41 -4.42
CA ASP A 33 -4.86 -18.82 -3.53
C ASP A 33 -4.35 -17.50 -2.94
N LEU A 34 -5.29 -16.58 -2.69
CA LEU A 34 -5.01 -15.32 -2.02
C LEU A 34 -4.69 -15.55 -0.55
N ARG A 35 -3.66 -14.89 -0.08
CA ARG A 35 -3.28 -14.90 1.34
C ARG A 35 -3.29 -13.48 1.87
N LEU A 36 -3.88 -13.26 3.03
CA LEU A 36 -3.85 -11.95 3.69
C LEU A 36 -2.42 -11.66 4.16
N ALA A 37 -1.80 -10.62 3.61
CA ALA A 37 -0.41 -10.25 3.90
C ALA A 37 -0.31 -9.17 5.00
N ALA A 38 -1.27 -8.24 5.05
CA ALA A 38 -1.42 -7.27 6.14
C ALA A 38 -2.88 -6.79 6.27
N ARG A 39 -3.31 -6.56 7.51
CA ARG A 39 -4.56 -5.87 7.82
C ARG A 39 -4.31 -4.36 7.87
N THR A 40 -5.00 -3.60 7.04
CA THR A 40 -4.90 -2.14 6.99
C THR A 40 -6.10 -1.58 6.22
N GLN A 41 -6.53 -0.34 6.51
CA GLN A 41 -7.74 0.22 5.93
C GLN A 41 -7.49 0.83 4.55
N ASN A 42 -8.30 0.48 3.56
CA ASN A 42 -8.25 1.01 2.18
C ASN A 42 -6.82 1.16 1.59
N PRO A 43 -5.96 0.12 1.60
CA PRO A 43 -4.66 0.16 0.93
C PRO A 43 -4.84 0.16 -0.59
N SER A 44 -5.32 1.25 -1.19
CA SER A 44 -5.84 1.26 -2.56
C SER A 44 -4.74 1.33 -3.63
N TYR A 45 -3.55 1.81 -3.28
CA TYR A 45 -2.38 1.84 -4.16
C TYR A 45 -1.12 1.41 -3.41
N LEU A 46 -0.26 0.65 -4.08
CA LEU A 46 0.95 0.07 -3.51
C LEU A 46 2.18 0.43 -4.34
N ALA A 47 3.32 0.64 -3.69
CA ALA A 47 4.62 0.78 -4.34
C ALA A 47 5.71 -0.01 -3.59
N MET A 48 6.58 -0.68 -4.33
CA MET A 48 7.75 -1.35 -3.76
C MET A 48 8.89 -0.35 -3.58
N ALA A 49 9.62 -0.45 -2.47
CA ALA A 49 10.85 0.31 -2.20
C ALA A 49 11.97 -0.65 -1.77
N ALA A 50 13.16 -0.52 -2.40
CA ALA A 50 14.35 -1.35 -2.17
C ALA A 50 14.13 -2.88 -2.14
N ASP A 51 13.07 -3.41 -2.79
CA ASP A 51 12.61 -4.82 -2.77
C ASP A 51 12.37 -5.42 -1.35
N ARG A 52 12.41 -4.58 -0.31
CA ARG A 52 12.28 -4.97 1.10
C ARG A 52 11.12 -4.28 1.80
N TYR A 53 10.62 -3.20 1.21
CA TYR A 53 9.53 -2.42 1.76
C TYR A 53 8.40 -2.30 0.76
N LEU A 54 7.19 -2.16 1.29
CA LEU A 54 5.98 -1.89 0.53
C LEU A 54 5.32 -0.65 1.14
N LEU A 55 5.15 0.38 0.34
CA LEU A 55 4.34 1.54 0.67
C LEU A 55 2.90 1.26 0.25
N ALA A 56 1.95 1.65 1.09
CA ALA A 56 0.54 1.67 0.78
C ALA A 56 -0.03 3.05 1.07
N VAL A 57 -0.76 3.63 0.12
CA VAL A 57 -1.68 4.72 0.48
C VAL A 57 -2.90 4.11 1.15
N ASN A 58 -3.34 4.71 2.25
CA ASN A 58 -4.61 4.42 2.89
C ASN A 58 -5.59 5.50 2.46
N GLU A 59 -6.45 5.17 1.51
CA GLU A 59 -7.40 6.09 0.89
C GLU A 59 -8.57 6.37 1.84
N LEU A 60 -8.29 7.25 2.80
CA LEU A 60 -9.18 7.66 3.86
C LEU A 60 -9.48 9.15 3.74
N SER A 61 -10.67 9.54 4.18
CA SER A 61 -11.01 10.95 4.33
C SER A 61 -10.40 11.55 5.60
N GLU A 62 -10.21 10.73 6.63
CA GLU A 62 -9.74 11.17 7.95
C GLU A 62 -8.74 10.15 8.53
N TYR A 63 -7.67 10.66 9.14
CA TYR A 63 -6.65 9.90 9.83
C TYR A 63 -6.23 10.67 11.09
N GLU A 64 -6.23 10.00 12.25
CA GLU A 64 -5.94 10.61 13.57
C GLU A 64 -6.70 11.92 13.85
N GLY A 65 -7.98 11.99 13.46
CA GLY A 65 -8.83 13.17 13.65
C GLY A 65 -8.50 14.35 12.73
N ARG A 66 -7.62 14.16 11.74
CA ARG A 66 -7.23 15.17 10.76
C ARG A 66 -7.81 14.88 9.39
N ALA A 67 -8.06 15.95 8.64
CA ALA A 67 -8.65 15.96 7.30
C ALA A 67 -7.68 15.42 6.22
N GLU A 68 -7.16 14.22 6.41
CA GLU A 68 -6.16 13.58 5.57
C GLU A 68 -6.36 12.06 5.52
N GLY A 69 -5.76 11.40 4.52
CA GLY A 69 -5.56 9.97 4.56
C GLY A 69 -4.23 9.62 5.22
N ALA A 70 -3.71 8.43 4.93
CA ALA A 70 -2.43 7.99 5.46
C ALA A 70 -1.56 7.30 4.40
N VAL A 71 -0.30 7.15 4.74
CA VAL A 71 0.68 6.30 4.04
C VAL A 71 1.23 5.34 5.07
N THR A 72 1.16 4.04 4.78
CA THR A 72 1.76 3.00 5.63
C THR A 72 2.99 2.44 4.95
N LEU A 73 4.09 2.35 5.69
CA LEU A 73 5.29 1.63 5.31
C LEU A 73 5.27 0.24 5.93
N PHE A 74 5.25 -0.79 5.09
CA PHE A 74 5.40 -2.17 5.52
C PHE A 74 6.81 -2.67 5.24
N LYS A 75 7.37 -3.41 6.19
CA LYS A 75 8.55 -4.24 5.97
C LYS A 75 8.12 -5.61 5.50
N ARG A 76 8.74 -6.10 4.42
CA ARG A 76 8.52 -7.45 3.90
C ARG A 76 9.26 -8.47 4.75
N GLU A 77 8.50 -9.37 5.37
CA GLU A 77 9.01 -10.56 6.02
C GLU A 77 8.67 -11.81 5.19
N LYS A 78 9.18 -12.98 5.58
CA LYS A 78 9.02 -14.24 4.82
C LYS A 78 7.59 -14.52 4.42
N GLU A 79 6.66 -14.29 5.35
CA GLU A 79 5.26 -14.61 5.18
C GLU A 79 4.36 -13.41 5.47
N ASN A 80 4.83 -12.24 5.88
CA ASN A 80 3.89 -11.16 6.20
C ASN A 80 4.47 -9.80 5.82
N LEU A 81 3.57 -8.83 5.73
CA LEU A 81 3.91 -7.43 5.70
C LEU A 81 3.73 -6.88 7.12
N VAL A 82 4.83 -6.52 7.76
CA VAL A 82 4.81 -5.96 9.11
C VAL A 82 4.78 -4.45 9.00
N CYS A 83 3.78 -3.82 9.61
CA CYS A 83 3.72 -2.35 9.67
C CYS A 83 4.97 -1.83 10.39
N SER A 84 5.76 -1.04 9.67
CA SER A 84 6.99 -0.42 10.20
C SER A 84 6.72 1.01 10.64
N ASP A 85 5.91 1.74 9.87
CA ASP A 85 5.53 3.12 10.17
C ASP A 85 4.23 3.48 9.46
N GLN A 86 3.53 4.49 9.97
CA GLN A 86 2.34 5.07 9.34
C GLN A 86 2.28 6.57 9.64
N THR A 87 2.04 7.37 8.60
CA THR A 87 1.96 8.83 8.73
C THR A 87 0.78 9.37 7.93
N GLY A 88 0.33 10.58 8.30
CA GLY A 88 -0.70 11.30 7.58
C GLY A 88 -0.23 11.67 6.16
N SER A 89 -1.10 11.53 5.17
CA SER A 89 -0.74 11.80 3.77
C SER A 89 -0.73 13.31 3.42
N GLY A 90 -1.10 14.20 4.34
CA GLY A 90 -1.18 15.65 4.08
C GLY A 90 -2.35 16.09 3.19
N GLY A 91 -3.29 15.19 2.86
CA GLY A 91 -4.49 15.47 2.09
C GLY A 91 -5.47 14.30 2.09
N ARG A 92 -6.73 14.52 1.73
CA ARG A 92 -7.78 13.50 1.75
C ARG A 92 -7.71 12.57 0.55
N HIS A 93 -8.01 11.29 0.80
CA HIS A 93 -8.08 10.22 -0.20
C HIS A 93 -6.79 10.14 -1.06
N PRO A 94 -5.63 9.83 -0.44
CA PRO A 94 -4.42 9.55 -1.20
C PRO A 94 -4.67 8.37 -2.15
N CYS A 95 -4.35 8.56 -3.42
CA CYS A 95 -4.71 7.64 -4.50
C CYS A 95 -3.50 7.09 -5.27
N TYR A 96 -2.30 7.57 -4.95
CA TYR A 96 -1.06 7.13 -5.60
C TYR A 96 0.14 7.39 -4.69
N VAL A 97 1.11 6.49 -4.71
CA VAL A 97 2.41 6.65 -4.03
C VAL A 97 3.54 6.13 -4.92
N SER A 98 4.69 6.80 -4.87
CA SER A 98 5.92 6.36 -5.54
C SER A 98 7.15 6.82 -4.75
N THR A 99 8.30 6.20 -5.03
CA THR A 99 9.58 6.58 -4.43
C THR A 99 10.53 7.16 -5.46
N SER A 100 11.45 8.01 -5.01
CA SER A 100 12.60 8.43 -5.81
C SER A 100 13.50 7.23 -6.14
N CYS A 101 14.35 7.37 -7.16
CA CYS A 101 15.24 6.30 -7.60
C CYS A 101 16.22 5.76 -6.53
N ASN A 102 16.47 6.55 -5.48
CA ASN A 102 17.31 6.18 -4.34
C ASN A 102 16.49 5.84 -3.08
N ASP A 103 15.16 5.77 -3.19
CA ASP A 103 14.21 5.52 -2.08
C ASP A 103 14.29 6.51 -0.91
N CYS A 104 14.90 7.69 -1.10
CA CYS A 104 15.01 8.73 -0.07
C CYS A 104 13.82 9.69 -0.04
N VAL A 105 12.93 9.64 -1.02
CA VAL A 105 11.73 10.48 -1.06
C VAL A 105 10.53 9.62 -1.41
N VAL A 106 9.47 9.74 -0.63
CA VAL A 106 8.15 9.15 -0.93
C VAL A 106 7.22 10.28 -1.36
N ALA A 107 6.64 10.21 -2.56
CA ALA A 107 5.70 11.19 -3.08
C ALA A 107 4.29 10.60 -3.16
N VAL A 108 3.29 11.41 -2.80
CA VAL A 108 1.88 10.99 -2.70
C VAL A 108 0.96 11.98 -3.40
N ALA A 109 -0.01 11.47 -4.14
CA ALA A 109 -1.09 12.26 -4.71
C ALA A 109 -2.37 12.09 -3.88
N ASN A 110 -2.97 13.21 -3.46
CA ASN A 110 -4.20 13.26 -2.66
C ASN A 110 -5.37 13.69 -3.53
N TYR A 111 -6.26 12.75 -3.87
CA TYR A 111 -7.32 12.96 -4.87
C TYR A 111 -8.30 14.04 -4.47
N SER A 112 -8.97 13.91 -3.32
CA SER A 112 -10.03 14.85 -2.95
C SER A 112 -9.52 16.21 -2.49
N SER A 113 -8.28 16.28 -2.00
CA SER A 113 -7.64 17.56 -1.69
C SER A 113 -7.08 18.26 -2.92
N GLY A 114 -6.87 17.55 -4.04
CA GLY A 114 -6.23 18.11 -5.23
C GLY A 114 -4.79 18.55 -4.96
N SER A 115 -4.07 17.84 -4.08
CA SER A 115 -2.73 18.20 -3.62
C SER A 115 -1.74 17.04 -3.75
N CYS A 116 -0.45 17.36 -3.69
CA CYS A 116 0.63 16.37 -3.55
C CYS A 116 1.41 16.64 -2.26
N SER A 117 1.94 15.59 -1.66
CA SER A 117 2.83 15.65 -0.50
C SER A 117 4.05 14.77 -0.73
N TRP A 118 5.11 15.01 0.05
CA TRP A 118 6.31 14.17 0.04
C TRP A 118 6.91 14.03 1.43
N PHE A 119 7.65 12.95 1.63
CA PHE A 119 8.30 12.55 2.87
C PHE A 119 9.75 12.16 2.57
N GLU A 120 10.66 12.44 3.50
CA GLU A 120 12.09 12.08 3.44
C GLU A 120 12.45 11.06 4.51
#